data_AF-A0A7X8FWJ9-F1
#
_entry.id   AF-A0A7X8FWJ9-F1
#
_cell.length_a   1.000
_cell.length_b   1.000
_cell.length_c   1.000
_cell.angle_alpha   90.00
_cell.angle_beta   90.00
_cell.angle_gamma   90.00
#
_symmetry.space_group_name_H-M   'P 1'
#
loop_
_entity.id
_entity.type
_entity.pdbx_description
1 polymer ?
#
loop_
_entity_poly.entity_id
_entity_poly.type
_entity_poly.pdbx_seq_one_letter_code
_entity_poly.pdbx_strand_id
1 'polypeptide(L)'
;MENLTCLPGKPLPLGATCMAGGVNFSVFSRNGTAVFLELFRNAEDSEPYALFELDPDSNKTGDLWHAFIPGIGKDALYLYRVDGPFRPNEGFRFNVHKYLIDPYARCLTAGSIFRDHIGLNQKPPHIDVDLAYTTTHTAAGFPKCVVVDNNDFDWQGDRPLNYHLRHSILYEAHVKG
;
A
#
# COMPACT_ATOMS: atom_id res chain seq x y z
N MET A 1 14.57 6.94 -19.68
CA MET A 1 13.90 7.06 -18.37
C MET A 1 12.61 7.81 -18.63
N GLU A 2 11.46 7.19 -18.34
CA GLU A 2 10.19 7.90 -18.39
C GLU A 2 10.23 8.97 -17.30
N ASN A 3 10.19 10.24 -17.69
CA ASN A 3 10.13 11.36 -16.74
C ASN A 3 8.71 11.43 -16.16
N LEU A 4 8.43 10.56 -15.19
CA LEU A 4 7.21 10.67 -14.40
C LEU A 4 7.31 11.92 -13.51
N THR A 5 6.17 12.60 -13.35
CA THR A 5 6.06 13.79 -12.50
C THR A 5 5.11 13.48 -11.34
N CYS A 6 5.40 14.07 -10.18
CA CYS A 6 4.50 14.04 -9.04
C CYS A 6 3.78 15.38 -8.96
N LEU A 7 2.45 15.35 -9.09
CA LEU A 7 1.58 16.52 -8.94
C LEU A 7 0.89 16.47 -7.57
N PRO A 8 0.34 17.61 -7.08
CA PRO A 8 -0.34 17.69 -5.79
C PRO A 8 -1.37 16.59 -5.55
N GLY A 9 -2.21 16.28 -6.55
CA GLY A 9 -3.30 15.32 -6.40
C GLY A 9 -4.40 15.82 -5.45
N LYS A 10 -5.18 14.89 -4.89
CA LYS A 10 -6.32 15.18 -4.04
C LYS A 10 -6.32 14.28 -2.80
N PRO A 11 -6.71 14.80 -1.62
CA PRO A 11 -6.73 14.02 -0.38
C PRO A 11 -7.78 12.90 -0.38
N LEU A 12 -8.78 12.95 -1.26
CA LEU A 12 -9.82 11.94 -1.35
C LEU A 12 -10.07 11.52 -2.81
N PRO A 13 -10.49 10.27 -3.05
CA PRO A 13 -10.67 9.20 -2.05
C PRO A 13 -9.33 8.62 -1.55
N LEU A 14 -9.39 7.83 -0.47
CA LEU A 14 -8.23 7.12 0.09
C LEU A 14 -7.81 5.95 -0.81
N GLY A 15 -6.52 5.63 -0.78
CA GLY A 15 -5.87 4.63 -1.62
C GLY A 15 -5.51 5.13 -3.01
N ALA A 16 -5.09 4.20 -3.87
CA ALA A 16 -4.88 4.47 -5.28
C ALA A 16 -6.20 4.44 -6.07
N THR A 17 -6.45 5.50 -6.84
CA THR A 17 -7.67 5.68 -7.64
C THR A 17 -7.32 6.14 -9.04
N CYS A 18 -7.71 5.35 -10.04
CA CYS A 18 -7.64 5.73 -11.45
C CYS A 18 -8.48 7.00 -11.69
N MET A 19 -7.86 8.01 -12.27
CA MET A 19 -8.52 9.23 -12.73
C MET A 19 -8.17 9.46 -14.21
N ALA A 20 -8.82 10.44 -14.85
CA ALA A 20 -8.48 10.78 -16.22
C ALA A 20 -6.99 11.15 -16.33
N GLY A 21 -6.24 10.39 -17.12
CA GLY A 21 -4.83 10.65 -17.45
C GLY A 21 -3.80 10.25 -16.39
N GLY A 22 -4.19 9.57 -15.30
CA GLY A 22 -3.24 9.14 -14.27
C GLY A 22 -3.89 8.47 -13.07
N VAL A 23 -3.11 8.31 -12.00
CA VAL A 23 -3.59 7.73 -10.73
C VAL A 23 -3.40 8.74 -9.61
N ASN A 24 -4.45 8.94 -8.83
CA ASN A 24 -4.40 9.68 -7.58
C ASN A 24 -4.15 8.71 -6.42
N PHE A 25 -3.13 8.99 -5.63
CA PHE A 25 -2.77 8.29 -4.41
C PHE A 25 -3.15 9.14 -3.21
N SER A 26 -3.73 8.54 -2.19
CA SER A 26 -3.96 9.20 -0.91
C SER A 26 -3.83 8.24 0.26
N VAL A 27 -3.09 8.61 1.29
CA VAL A 27 -2.84 7.80 2.48
C VAL A 27 -2.86 8.66 3.73
N PHE A 28 -3.45 8.12 4.79
CA PHE A 28 -3.48 8.76 6.10
C PHE A 28 -2.16 8.53 6.85
N SER A 29 -1.51 9.60 7.31
CA SER A 29 -0.40 9.53 8.25
C SER A 29 -0.26 10.85 9.01
N ARG A 30 -0.80 10.89 10.23
CA ARG A 30 -0.70 12.05 11.14
C ARG A 30 0.73 12.31 11.62
N ASN A 31 1.41 11.25 12.06
CA ASN A 31 2.70 11.36 12.76
C ASN A 31 3.92 11.13 11.85
N GLY A 32 3.71 10.74 10.58
CA GLY A 32 4.80 10.61 9.62
C GLY A 32 5.34 11.98 9.22
N THR A 33 6.67 12.11 9.21
CA THR A 33 7.36 13.36 8.86
C THR A 33 7.64 13.48 7.37
N ALA A 34 7.79 12.35 6.68
CA ALA A 34 7.91 12.27 5.22
C ALA A 34 7.21 11.00 4.70
N VAL A 35 6.63 11.08 3.51
CA VAL A 35 6.00 9.95 2.82
C VAL A 35 6.62 9.81 1.45
N PHE A 36 7.03 8.59 1.12
CA PHE A 36 7.60 8.22 -0.16
C PHE A 36 6.64 7.28 -0.88
N LEU A 37 6.31 7.60 -2.12
CA LEU A 37 5.56 6.73 -3.04
C LEU A 37 6.55 6.14 -4.05
N GLU A 38 6.58 4.81 -4.15
CA GLU A 38 7.53 4.10 -5.01
C GLU A 38 6.82 3.17 -5.97
N LEU A 39 7.24 3.19 -7.24
CA LEU A 39 6.64 2.43 -8.33
C LEU A 39 7.57 1.33 -8.83
N PHE A 40 7.01 0.16 -9.15
CA PHE A 40 7.73 -1.04 -9.59
C PHE A 40 7.28 -1.44 -11.00
N ARG A 41 8.18 -2.02 -11.81
CA ARG A 41 7.82 -2.50 -13.15
C ARG A 41 7.17 -3.88 -13.08
N ASN A 42 7.70 -4.73 -12.20
CA ASN A 42 7.24 -6.10 -12.01
C ASN A 42 7.08 -6.43 -10.53
N ALA A 43 6.27 -7.45 -10.23
CA ALA A 43 6.00 -7.89 -8.85
C ALA A 43 7.28 -8.35 -8.11
N GLU A 44 8.19 -8.99 -8.85
CA GLU A 44 9.44 -9.56 -8.33
C GLU A 44 10.57 -8.53 -8.20
N ASP A 45 10.38 -7.29 -8.65
CA ASP A 45 11.41 -6.26 -8.57
C ASP A 45 11.75 -5.97 -7.10
N SER A 46 13.06 -5.93 -6.81
CA SER A 46 13.59 -5.59 -5.47
C SER A 46 13.72 -4.09 -5.26
N GLU A 47 13.80 -3.32 -6.34
CA GLU A 47 14.01 -1.87 -6.36
C GLU A 47 12.93 -1.20 -7.22
N PRO A 48 12.49 0.01 -6.86
CA PRO A 48 11.55 0.77 -7.68
C PRO A 48 12.22 1.35 -8.92
N TYR A 49 11.44 1.59 -9.98
CA TYR A 49 11.92 2.35 -11.14
C TYR A 49 11.64 3.85 -11.02
N ALA A 50 10.78 4.25 -10.07
CA ALA A 50 10.48 5.65 -9.75
C ALA A 50 10.19 5.80 -8.26
N LEU A 51 10.67 6.90 -7.67
CA LEU A 51 10.52 7.26 -6.27
C LEU A 51 10.08 8.71 -6.19
N PHE A 52 9.04 8.98 -5.42
CA PHE A 52 8.53 10.32 -5.16
C PHE A 52 8.49 10.57 -3.66
N GLU A 53 9.30 11.51 -3.18
CA GLU A 53 9.12 12.11 -1.87
C GLU A 53 8.00 13.15 -1.97
N LEU A 54 6.95 12.98 -1.17
CA LEU A 54 5.79 13.86 -1.20
C LEU A 54 6.10 15.16 -0.45
N ASP A 55 5.86 16.29 -1.11
CA ASP A 55 6.09 17.61 -0.53
C ASP A 55 5.01 17.93 0.52
N PRO A 56 5.35 18.16 1.80
CA PRO A 56 4.36 18.48 2.83
C PRO A 56 3.52 19.72 2.53
N ASP A 57 4.01 20.68 1.74
CA ASP A 57 3.29 21.92 1.45
C ASP A 57 2.25 21.76 0.33
N SER A 58 2.52 20.88 -0.65
CA SER A 58 1.65 20.70 -1.83
C SER A 58 0.97 19.32 -1.91
N ASN A 59 1.52 18.30 -1.25
CA ASN A 59 1.04 16.92 -1.24
C ASN A 59 0.43 16.51 0.11
N LYS A 60 0.04 17.45 0.97
CA LYS A 60 -0.61 17.14 2.25
C LYS A 60 -1.78 18.07 2.56
N THR A 61 -2.92 17.50 2.91
CA THR A 61 -4.09 18.23 3.42
C THR A 61 -4.50 17.64 4.76
N GLY A 62 -4.25 18.37 5.85
CA GLY A 62 -4.45 17.86 7.21
C GLY A 62 -3.51 16.66 7.48
N ASP A 63 -4.08 15.51 7.84
CA ASP A 63 -3.34 14.28 8.10
C ASP A 63 -3.23 13.35 6.87
N LEU A 64 -3.71 13.79 5.70
CA LEU A 64 -3.74 13.01 4.47
C LEU A 64 -2.63 13.46 3.53
N TRP A 65 -1.75 12.52 3.20
CA TRP A 65 -0.74 12.67 2.16
C TRP A 65 -1.33 12.21 0.84
N HIS A 66 -1.08 12.96 -0.24
CA HIS A 66 -1.68 12.68 -1.52
C HIS A 66 -0.80 13.12 -2.68
N ALA A 67 -0.90 12.39 -3.80
CA ALA A 67 -0.17 12.70 -5.02
C ALA A 67 -0.97 12.27 -6.23
N PHE A 68 -0.75 12.95 -7.35
CA PHE A 68 -1.25 12.49 -8.65
C PHE A 68 -0.08 12.24 -9.58
N ILE A 69 -0.01 11.01 -10.12
CA ILE A 69 1.03 10.60 -11.06
C ILE A 69 0.39 10.46 -12.44
N PRO A 70 0.69 11.37 -13.39
CA PRO A 70 0.21 11.28 -14.76
C PRO A 70 0.83 10.10 -15.50
N GLY A 71 0.10 9.55 -16.48
CA GLY A 71 0.62 8.57 -17.44
C GLY A 71 0.70 7.12 -16.93
N ILE A 72 0.38 6.88 -15.66
CA ILE A 72 0.18 5.52 -15.13
C ILE A 72 -1.32 5.21 -15.01
N GLY A 73 -1.67 3.94 -14.85
CA GLY A 73 -3.06 3.50 -14.77
C GLY A 73 -3.24 2.20 -13.99
N LYS A 74 -4.30 1.46 -14.33
CA LYS A 74 -4.56 0.11 -13.84
C LYS A 74 -3.30 -0.76 -13.95
N ASP A 75 -3.14 -1.67 -13.00
CA ASP A 75 -2.03 -2.62 -12.87
C ASP A 75 -0.67 -2.02 -12.50
N ALA A 76 -0.58 -0.68 -12.31
CA ALA A 76 0.61 -0.06 -11.74
C ALA A 76 0.88 -0.64 -10.34
N LEU A 77 2.16 -0.96 -10.09
CA LEU A 77 2.63 -1.57 -8.86
C LEU A 77 3.29 -0.52 -7.98
N TYR A 78 2.90 -0.46 -6.71
CA TYR A 78 3.42 0.56 -5.81
C TYR A 78 3.55 0.09 -4.36
N LEU A 79 4.38 0.81 -3.61
CA LEU A 79 4.52 0.71 -2.16
C LEU A 79 4.75 2.10 -1.55
N TYR A 80 4.55 2.20 -0.24
CA TYR A 80 4.93 3.38 0.53
C TYR A 80 6.16 3.11 1.40
N ARG A 81 6.89 4.19 1.70
CA ARG A 81 7.74 4.28 2.88
C ARG A 81 7.37 5.52 3.65
N VAL A 82 7.44 5.47 4.97
CA VAL A 82 7.07 6.58 5.83
C VAL A 82 8.17 6.78 6.86
N ASP A 83 8.72 7.99 6.88
CA ASP A 83 9.66 8.42 7.90
C ASP A 83 8.94 9.07 9.08
N GLY A 84 9.60 9.11 10.23
CA GLY A 84 9.05 9.69 11.45
C GLY A 84 9.83 9.28 12.70
N PRO A 85 9.33 9.65 13.89
CA PRO A 85 9.99 9.29 15.13
C PRO A 85 10.05 7.76 15.33
N PHE A 86 11.22 7.26 15.74
CA PHE A 86 11.37 5.90 16.26
C PHE A 86 11.65 5.95 17.76
N ARG A 87 10.58 5.82 18.55
CA ARG A 87 10.56 5.77 20.01
C ARG A 87 9.64 4.62 20.44
N PRO A 88 10.11 3.36 20.35
CA PRO A 88 9.25 2.18 20.50
C PRO A 88 8.56 2.10 21.87
N ASN A 89 9.20 2.61 22.93
CA ASN A 89 8.62 2.70 24.28
C ASN A 89 7.42 3.66 24.37
N GLU A 90 7.30 4.60 23.43
CA GLU A 90 6.18 5.54 23.31
C GLU A 90 5.19 5.12 22.20
N GLY A 91 5.42 3.96 21.56
CA GLY A 91 4.61 3.45 20.44
C GLY A 91 4.98 4.00 19.07
N PHE A 92 5.92 4.95 18.97
CA PHE A 92 6.40 5.46 17.69
C PHE A 92 7.39 4.48 17.05
N ARG A 93 7.00 3.87 15.93
CA ARG A 93 7.78 2.81 15.27
C ARG A 93 8.03 3.10 13.78
N PHE A 94 8.13 4.37 13.41
CA PHE A 94 8.43 4.74 12.02
C PHE A 94 9.82 4.22 11.62
N ASN A 95 9.90 3.62 10.45
CA ASN A 95 11.17 3.15 9.90
C ASN A 95 11.11 3.27 8.38
N VAL A 96 11.77 4.31 7.88
CA VAL A 96 11.80 4.65 6.45
C VAL A 96 12.45 3.57 5.58
N HIS A 97 13.17 2.60 6.17
CA HIS A 97 13.76 1.47 5.45
C HIS A 97 12.76 0.33 5.21
N LYS A 98 11.57 0.37 5.83
CA LYS A 98 10.54 -0.66 5.65
C LYS A 98 9.53 -0.24 4.61
N TYR A 99 9.29 -1.16 3.68
CA TYR A 99 8.18 -1.06 2.75
C TYR A 99 6.86 -1.30 3.46
N LEU A 100 5.88 -0.47 3.12
CA LEU A 100 4.53 -0.53 3.66
C LEU A 100 3.54 -0.75 2.53
N ILE A 101 2.56 -1.59 2.81
CA ILE A 101 1.36 -1.77 1.98
C ILE A 101 0.44 -0.58 2.23
N ASP A 102 -0.19 -0.09 1.18
CA ASP A 102 -1.28 0.87 1.31
C ASP A 102 -2.45 0.22 2.08
N PRO A 103 -2.86 0.77 3.24
CA PRO A 103 -3.98 0.22 4.00
C PRO A 103 -5.32 0.25 3.23
N TYR A 104 -5.39 0.99 2.12
CA TYR A 104 -6.52 1.08 1.22
C TYR A 104 -6.29 0.34 -0.11
N ALA A 105 -5.23 -0.47 -0.24
CA ALA A 105 -5.00 -1.29 -1.42
C ALA A 105 -6.18 -2.26 -1.64
N ARG A 106 -6.66 -2.33 -2.89
CA ARG A 106 -7.74 -3.25 -3.29
C ARG A 106 -7.24 -4.59 -3.81
N CYS A 107 -5.94 -4.66 -4.14
CA CYS A 107 -5.30 -5.86 -4.65
C CYS A 107 -3.81 -5.81 -4.29
N LEU A 108 -3.24 -6.98 -4.02
CA LEU A 108 -1.83 -7.21 -3.77
C LEU A 108 -1.32 -8.24 -4.79
N THR A 109 -0.07 -8.09 -5.21
CA THR A 109 0.58 -9.16 -5.97
C THR A 109 0.72 -10.42 -5.13
N ALA A 110 0.82 -11.58 -5.77
CA ALA A 110 1.18 -12.80 -5.08
C ALA A 110 2.54 -12.63 -4.38
N GLY A 111 2.65 -13.14 -3.15
CA GLY A 111 3.84 -12.98 -2.33
C GLY A 111 3.58 -13.39 -0.90
N SER A 112 4.65 -13.51 -0.12
CA SER A 112 4.53 -13.73 1.31
C SER A 112 5.69 -13.06 2.01
N ILE A 113 5.37 -12.09 2.86
CA ILE A 113 6.33 -11.43 3.76
C ILE A 113 6.94 -12.42 4.76
N PHE A 114 6.38 -13.63 4.87
CA PHE A 114 6.84 -14.68 5.77
C PHE A 114 7.79 -15.70 5.12
N ARG A 115 8.05 -15.62 3.81
CA ARG A 115 8.93 -16.59 3.13
C ARG A 115 10.36 -16.56 3.70
N ASP A 116 10.89 -15.39 4.01
CA ASP A 116 12.21 -15.24 4.63
C ASP A 116 12.23 -15.72 6.09
N HIS A 117 11.07 -15.77 6.75
CA HIS A 117 10.95 -16.30 8.11
C HIS A 117 10.94 -17.84 8.18
N ILE A 118 10.79 -18.52 7.06
CA ILE A 118 10.77 -19.99 6.98
C ILE A 118 12.18 -20.57 6.77
N GLY A 119 13.17 -19.72 6.47
CA GLY A 119 14.59 -20.08 6.31
C GLY A 119 15.34 -20.23 7.65
N LEU A 120 15.61 -21.48 8.02
CA LEU A 120 16.67 -22.02 8.89
C LEU A 120 17.70 -20.99 9.45
N ASN A 121 17.79 -20.89 10.79
CA ASN A 121 18.69 -20.05 11.62
C ASN A 121 18.08 -18.77 12.25
N GLN A 122 16.80 -18.77 12.61
CA GLN A 122 16.31 -17.74 13.52
C GLN A 122 16.89 -17.97 14.91
N LYS A 123 17.76 -17.05 15.36
CA LYS A 123 18.10 -16.94 16.78
C LYS A 123 16.80 -16.75 17.55
N PRO A 124 16.61 -17.39 18.72
CA PRO A 124 15.43 -17.15 19.54
C PRO A 124 15.25 -15.65 19.75
N PRO A 125 14.01 -15.13 19.67
CA PRO A 125 13.76 -13.71 19.84
C PRO A 125 14.35 -13.25 21.18
N HIS A 126 15.29 -12.32 21.11
CA HIS A 126 15.80 -11.63 22.31
C HIS A 126 14.70 -10.71 22.85
N ILE A 127 14.72 -10.43 24.15
CA ILE A 127 13.69 -9.63 24.84
C ILE A 127 13.51 -8.22 24.24
N ASP A 128 14.51 -7.70 23.54
CA ASP A 128 14.55 -6.32 23.01
C ASP A 128 14.57 -6.25 21.46
N VAL A 129 14.26 -7.34 20.74
CA VAL A 129 14.33 -7.34 19.25
C VAL A 129 13.42 -6.28 18.65
N ASP A 130 12.27 -6.02 19.25
CA ASP A 130 11.31 -5.04 18.77
C ASP A 130 11.71 -3.58 19.08
N LEU A 131 12.73 -3.37 19.92
CA LEU A 131 13.29 -2.06 20.23
C LEU A 131 14.40 -1.65 19.25
N ALA A 132 14.91 -2.60 18.45
CA ALA A 132 16.00 -2.34 17.54
C ALA A 132 15.53 -1.63 16.26
N TYR A 133 16.23 -0.56 15.89
CA TYR A 133 16.07 0.08 14.58
C TYR A 133 16.83 -0.72 13.52
N THR A 134 16.14 -1.19 12.47
CA THR A 134 16.76 -2.00 11.41
C THR A 134 16.81 -1.23 10.09
N THR A 135 17.96 -1.26 9.43
CA THR A 135 18.21 -0.52 8.18
C THR A 135 18.15 -1.39 6.94
N THR A 136 18.00 -2.71 7.09
CA THR A 136 17.80 -3.62 5.96
C THR A 136 16.59 -3.21 5.15
N HIS A 137 16.83 -2.98 3.87
CA HIS A 137 15.88 -2.44 2.90
C HIS A 137 15.92 -3.31 1.64
N THR A 138 14.82 -3.97 1.33
CA THR A 138 14.64 -4.73 0.09
C THR A 138 13.15 -4.96 -0.15
N ALA A 139 12.71 -4.83 -1.39
CA ALA A 139 11.35 -5.23 -1.79
C ALA A 139 11.30 -6.67 -2.33
N ALA A 140 12.43 -7.39 -2.33
CA ALA A 140 12.50 -8.77 -2.81
C ALA A 140 11.56 -9.67 -1.99
N GLY A 141 10.67 -10.40 -2.66
CA GLY A 141 9.67 -11.26 -2.02
C GLY A 141 8.55 -10.51 -1.29
N PHE A 142 8.61 -9.18 -1.18
CA PHE A 142 7.57 -8.36 -0.57
C PHE A 142 6.47 -8.06 -1.60
N PRO A 143 5.19 -8.36 -1.30
CA PRO A 143 4.07 -8.15 -2.22
C PRO A 143 3.88 -6.65 -2.50
N LYS A 144 3.57 -6.31 -3.74
CA LYS A 144 3.31 -4.92 -4.17
C LYS A 144 1.81 -4.63 -4.13
N CYS A 145 1.43 -3.39 -3.87
CA CYS A 145 0.05 -2.95 -4.06
C CYS A 145 -0.22 -2.80 -5.56
N VAL A 146 -1.42 -3.15 -6.00
CA VAL A 146 -1.84 -3.05 -7.40
C VAL A 146 -2.92 -1.98 -7.52
N VAL A 147 -2.75 -1.06 -8.47
CA VAL A 147 -3.80 -0.10 -8.82
C VAL A 147 -4.93 -0.83 -9.54
N VAL A 148 -6.14 -0.76 -8.98
CA VAL A 148 -7.35 -1.38 -9.54
C VAL A 148 -8.30 -0.30 -10.02
N ASP A 149 -8.78 -0.45 -11.26
CA ASP A 149 -9.90 0.34 -11.76
C ASP A 149 -11.22 -0.29 -11.33
N ASN A 150 -11.97 0.41 -10.48
CA ASN A 150 -13.23 -0.07 -9.94
C ASN A 150 -14.39 -0.01 -10.94
N ASN A 151 -14.25 0.76 -12.03
CA ASN A 151 -15.32 0.97 -12.99
C ASN A 151 -15.19 0.07 -14.22
N ASP A 152 -14.17 -0.79 -14.26
CA ASP A 152 -13.87 -1.67 -15.40
C ASP A 152 -14.79 -2.92 -15.44
N PHE A 153 -15.46 -3.25 -14.33
CA PHE A 153 -16.34 -4.42 -14.26
C PHE A 153 -17.82 -4.06 -14.53
N ASP A 154 -18.41 -4.64 -15.56
CA ASP A 154 -19.83 -4.50 -15.89
C ASP A 154 -20.70 -5.46 -15.05
N TRP A 155 -21.37 -4.93 -14.04
CA TRP A 155 -22.34 -5.65 -13.21
C TRP A 155 -23.67 -5.93 -13.92
N GLN A 156 -23.85 -5.41 -15.14
CA GLN A 156 -25.08 -5.53 -15.93
C GLN A 156 -26.31 -5.09 -15.13
N GLY A 157 -27.23 -6.02 -14.84
CA GLY A 157 -28.45 -5.78 -14.10
C GLY A 157 -28.44 -6.31 -12.68
N ASP A 158 -27.28 -6.70 -12.13
CA ASP A 158 -27.20 -7.26 -10.78
C ASP A 158 -27.71 -6.28 -9.72
N ARG A 159 -28.51 -6.80 -8.79
CA ARG A 159 -29.16 -6.02 -7.74
C ARG A 159 -29.25 -6.85 -6.46
N PRO A 160 -29.05 -6.24 -5.28
CA PRO A 160 -29.23 -6.94 -4.01
C PRO A 160 -30.63 -7.55 -3.88
N LEU A 161 -30.71 -8.85 -3.60
CA LEU A 161 -31.98 -9.56 -3.43
C LEU A 161 -32.77 -9.08 -2.20
N ASN A 162 -32.08 -8.60 -1.16
CA ASN A 162 -32.66 -8.01 0.05
C ASN A 162 -33.79 -8.86 0.70
N TYR A 163 -33.67 -10.19 0.68
CA TYR A 163 -34.61 -11.07 1.39
C TYR A 163 -34.61 -10.79 2.89
N HIS A 164 -35.78 -10.77 3.52
CA HIS A 164 -35.85 -10.68 4.98
C HIS A 164 -35.16 -11.90 5.60
N LEU A 165 -34.38 -11.66 6.66
CA LEU A 165 -33.63 -12.72 7.37
C LEU A 165 -34.48 -13.93 7.77
N ARG A 166 -35.77 -13.73 8.11
CA ARG A 166 -36.71 -14.82 8.43
C ARG A 166 -36.97 -15.80 7.28
N HIS A 167 -36.65 -15.42 6.04
CA HIS A 167 -36.79 -16.24 4.84
C HIS A 167 -35.42 -16.76 4.34
N SER A 168 -34.32 -16.36 4.98
CA SER A 168 -32.97 -16.72 4.57
C SER A 168 -32.51 -18.02 5.23
N ILE A 169 -31.78 -18.85 4.47
CA ILE A 169 -30.99 -19.97 4.99
C ILE A 169 -29.53 -19.65 4.69
N LEU A 170 -28.67 -19.69 5.70
CA LEU A 170 -27.24 -19.44 5.55
C LEU A 170 -26.51 -20.73 5.19
N TYR A 171 -25.65 -20.67 4.17
CA TYR A 171 -24.77 -21.76 3.77
C TYR A 171 -23.32 -21.34 3.95
N GLU A 172 -22.65 -21.89 4.97
CA GLU A 172 -21.23 -21.68 5.21
C GLU A 172 -20.42 -22.59 4.30
N ALA A 173 -19.46 -22.03 3.55
CA ALA A 173 -18.61 -22.75 2.63
C ALA A 173 -17.19 -22.19 2.63
N HIS A 174 -16.23 -23.05 2.34
CA HIS A 174 -14.84 -22.65 2.10
C HIS A 174 -14.59 -22.58 0.60
N VAL A 175 -14.12 -21.44 0.08
CA VAL A 175 -13.95 -21.21 -1.38
C VAL A 175 -13.13 -22.30 -2.07
N LYS A 176 -12.13 -22.87 -1.38
CA LYS A 176 -11.27 -23.97 -1.89
C LYS A 176 -11.80 -25.38 -1.56
N GLY A 177 -12.61 -25.50 -0.50
CA GLY A 177 -12.90 -26.75 0.20
C GLY A 177 -13.69 -27.74 -0.63
#